data_AF-A0A7K4L1U0-F1
#
_entry.id   AF-A0A7K4L1U0-F1
#
_cell.length_a   1.000
_cell.length_b   1.000
_cell.length_c   1.000
_cell.angle_alpha   90.00
_cell.angle_beta   90.00
_cell.angle_gamma   90.00
#
_symmetry.space_group_name_H-M   'P 1'
#
loop_
_entity.id
_entity.type
_entity.pdbx_description
1 polymer ?
#
loop_
_entity_poly.entity_id
_entity_poly.type
_entity_poly.pdbx_seq_one_letter_code
_entity_poly.pdbx_strand_id
1 'polypeptide(L)'
;QTLTSHCHQCVIVTSSSHLLGTHLGPEIDQAECTIRMNDAPTTGYEADVGNKTSFRVVAHSSVYRVLKRPQEFVNKTPETIFIFWGPPVKMQKSLLKIIQRVGMSFPNMTAYVVSPGRMKQFDDLFRGETGKDREKSRSWLSTGWFTMVIAVELCDNVHVYGMVPPNYCSNRPQPRRMAYHYYEPKGPDECTTYIHNERSRKGNHHRFITEKRVFASWAGLYNISFSHPAWA
;
A
#
# COMPACT_ATOMS: atom_id res chain seq x y z
N GLN A 1 -10.31 12.64 15.80
CA GLN A 1 -9.17 12.13 16.60
C GLN A 1 -7.99 11.92 15.68
N THR A 2 -6.78 12.18 16.15
CA THR A 2 -5.53 11.91 15.39
C THR A 2 -5.08 10.48 15.68
N LEU A 3 -4.44 9.82 14.71
CA LEU A 3 -3.83 8.51 14.93
C LEU A 3 -2.58 8.70 15.80
N THR A 4 -2.47 7.96 16.90
CA THR A 4 -1.37 8.05 17.89
C THR A 4 -0.64 6.72 18.09
N SER A 5 -0.90 5.74 17.24
CA SER A 5 -0.22 4.45 17.29
C SER A 5 1.25 4.58 16.91
N HIS A 6 2.10 3.74 17.48
CA HIS A 6 3.52 3.60 17.17
C HIS A 6 3.92 2.13 17.32
N CYS A 7 4.86 1.66 16.51
CA CYS A 7 5.39 0.30 16.57
C CYS A 7 6.92 0.33 16.43
N HIS A 8 7.63 -0.56 17.12
CA HIS A 8 9.08 -0.70 16.91
C HIS A 8 9.40 -1.35 15.57
N GLN A 9 8.65 -2.39 15.18
CA GLN A 9 8.82 -3.07 13.91
C GLN A 9 7.52 -3.15 13.12
N CYS A 10 7.55 -2.61 11.89
CA CYS A 10 6.49 -2.77 10.92
C CYS A 10 6.92 -3.67 9.77
N VAL A 11 5.98 -4.49 9.30
CA VAL A 11 6.09 -5.18 8.01
C VAL A 11 5.02 -4.66 7.07
N ILE A 12 5.42 -4.22 5.88
CA ILE A 12 4.51 -3.88 4.79
C ILE A 12 4.43 -5.09 3.86
N VAL A 13 3.24 -5.67 3.75
CA VAL A 13 2.96 -6.74 2.78
C VAL A 13 2.32 -6.09 1.56
N THR A 14 3.08 -6.00 0.47
CA THR A 14 2.54 -5.45 -0.78
C THR A 14 1.58 -6.44 -1.46
N SER A 15 0.90 -5.98 -2.51
CA SER A 15 -0.01 -6.82 -3.28
C SER A 15 0.67 -7.68 -4.34
N SER A 16 2.02 -7.70 -4.44
CA SER A 16 2.71 -8.29 -5.59
C SER A 16 2.69 -9.82 -5.61
N SER A 17 2.68 -10.39 -6.82
CA SER A 17 2.79 -11.85 -7.03
C SER A 17 4.15 -12.44 -6.67
N HIS A 18 5.16 -11.62 -6.38
CA HIS A 18 6.46 -12.11 -5.86
C HIS A 18 6.34 -12.83 -4.51
N LEU A 19 5.20 -12.65 -3.81
CA LEU A 19 4.92 -13.33 -2.55
C LEU A 19 4.43 -14.77 -2.73
N LEU A 20 3.94 -15.15 -3.92
CA LEU A 20 3.38 -16.50 -4.14
C LEU A 20 4.46 -17.58 -4.01
N GLY A 21 4.19 -18.60 -3.20
CA GLY A 21 5.09 -19.74 -2.94
C GLY A 21 6.29 -19.39 -2.05
N THR A 22 6.29 -18.25 -1.38
CA THR A 22 7.39 -17.83 -0.48
C THR A 22 7.27 -18.43 0.91
N HIS A 23 6.08 -18.88 1.31
CA HIS A 23 5.80 -19.44 2.64
C HIS A 23 6.14 -18.49 3.82
N LEU A 24 6.14 -17.18 3.59
CA LEU A 24 6.49 -16.16 4.59
C LEU A 24 5.39 -15.90 5.62
N GLY A 25 4.20 -16.48 5.47
CA GLY A 25 3.05 -16.19 6.33
C GLY A 25 3.34 -16.27 7.83
N PRO A 26 3.97 -17.35 8.34
CA PRO A 26 4.35 -17.45 9.75
C PRO A 26 5.35 -16.38 10.21
N GLU A 27 6.27 -15.94 9.35
CA GLU A 27 7.24 -14.88 9.65
C GLU A 27 6.54 -13.51 9.71
N ILE A 28 5.71 -13.21 8.72
CA ILE A 28 4.93 -11.97 8.64
C ILE A 28 4.02 -11.81 9.87
N ASP A 29 3.39 -12.90 10.31
CA ASP A 29 2.45 -12.88 11.44
C ASP A 29 3.13 -12.66 12.80
N GLN A 30 4.46 -12.84 12.90
CA GLN A 30 5.25 -12.55 14.10
C GLN A 30 5.60 -11.06 14.24
N ALA A 31 5.51 -10.28 13.17
CA ALA A 31 5.80 -8.85 13.22
C ALA A 31 4.87 -8.14 14.19
N GLU A 32 5.36 -7.13 14.91
CA GLU A 32 4.55 -6.32 15.83
C GLU A 32 3.37 -5.67 15.10
N CYS A 33 3.65 -4.96 14.01
CA CYS A 33 2.65 -4.30 13.18
C CYS A 33 2.71 -4.75 11.72
N THR A 34 1.58 -5.20 11.18
CA THR A 34 1.47 -5.59 9.76
C THR A 34 0.60 -4.58 9.02
N ILE A 35 1.16 -3.97 7.97
CA ILE A 35 0.49 -2.97 7.13
C ILE A 35 0.15 -3.60 5.78
N ARG A 36 -1.14 -3.55 5.40
CA ARG A 36 -1.64 -4.01 4.10
C ARG A 36 -2.36 -2.91 3.36
N MET A 37 -2.57 -3.11 2.05
CA MET A 37 -3.15 -2.10 1.18
C MET A 37 -4.45 -2.57 0.53
N ASN A 38 -5.40 -1.64 0.41
CA ASN A 38 -6.63 -1.80 -0.36
C ASN A 38 -7.36 -3.13 -0.04
N ASP A 39 -7.82 -3.81 -1.09
CA ASP A 39 -8.57 -5.07 -1.06
C ASP A 39 -7.69 -6.31 -1.22
N ALA A 40 -6.38 -6.22 -0.93
CA ALA A 40 -5.49 -7.38 -0.92
C ALA A 40 -5.93 -8.38 0.18
N PRO A 41 -6.43 -9.57 -0.18
CA PRO A 41 -7.00 -10.54 0.76
C PRO A 41 -5.89 -11.37 1.40
N THR A 42 -6.19 -12.00 2.54
CA THR A 42 -5.32 -13.06 3.10
C THR A 42 -5.91 -14.44 2.87
N THR A 43 -7.24 -14.54 2.74
CA THR A 43 -7.91 -15.83 2.54
C THR A 43 -7.44 -16.52 1.26
N GLY A 44 -6.93 -17.74 1.39
CA GLY A 44 -6.37 -18.54 0.30
C GLY A 44 -4.89 -18.25 -0.02
N TYR A 45 -4.26 -17.31 0.70
CA TYR A 45 -2.86 -16.91 0.53
C TYR A 45 -2.10 -16.90 1.87
N GLU A 46 -2.70 -17.41 2.95
CA GLU A 46 -2.19 -17.29 4.32
C GLU A 46 -0.78 -17.83 4.47
N ALA A 47 -0.46 -18.93 3.78
CA ALA A 47 0.87 -19.53 3.81
C ALA A 47 1.95 -18.55 3.33
N ASP A 48 1.64 -17.71 2.36
CA ASP A 48 2.58 -16.80 1.71
C ASP A 48 2.56 -15.40 2.31
N VAL A 49 1.36 -14.89 2.62
CA VAL A 49 1.19 -13.49 3.00
C VAL A 49 0.79 -13.29 4.45
N GLY A 50 0.53 -14.36 5.22
CA GLY A 50 0.08 -14.30 6.62
C GLY A 50 -1.37 -13.86 6.76
N ASN A 51 -1.89 -13.87 7.99
CA ASN A 51 -3.24 -13.39 8.31
C ASN A 51 -3.28 -12.07 9.06
N LYS A 52 -2.19 -11.71 9.76
CA LYS A 52 -2.16 -10.53 10.61
C LYS A 52 -2.28 -9.26 9.77
N THR A 53 -3.13 -8.35 10.24
CA THR A 53 -3.27 -6.98 9.73
C THR A 53 -3.50 -6.07 10.93
N SER A 54 -2.56 -5.17 11.21
CA SER A 54 -2.71 -4.11 12.22
C SER A 54 -3.25 -2.84 11.57
N PHE A 55 -2.71 -2.48 10.41
CA PHE A 55 -3.14 -1.30 9.65
C PHE A 55 -3.51 -1.68 8.21
N ARG A 56 -4.58 -1.09 7.69
CA ARG A 56 -4.96 -1.22 6.28
C ARG A 56 -5.15 0.15 5.63
N VAL A 57 -4.28 0.48 4.69
CA VAL A 57 -4.32 1.74 3.95
C VAL A 57 -5.16 1.56 2.70
N VAL A 58 -6.27 2.31 2.58
CA VAL A 58 -7.29 2.09 1.55
C VAL A 58 -7.52 3.35 0.72
N ALA A 59 -7.25 3.27 -0.58
CA ALA A 59 -7.59 4.34 -1.51
C ALA A 59 -9.10 4.46 -1.68
N HIS A 60 -9.59 5.67 -1.96
CA HIS A 60 -11.00 5.95 -2.26
C HIS A 60 -11.59 5.02 -3.34
N SER A 61 -10.79 4.64 -4.33
CA SER A 61 -11.17 3.74 -5.43
C SER A 61 -11.35 2.28 -4.99
N SER A 62 -10.87 1.91 -3.80
CA SER A 62 -10.92 0.57 -3.23
C SER A 62 -11.92 0.45 -2.07
N VAL A 63 -12.45 1.57 -1.56
CA VAL A 63 -13.37 1.59 -0.41
C VAL A 63 -14.55 0.64 -0.59
N TYR A 64 -15.24 0.70 -1.75
CA TYR A 64 -16.38 -0.18 -1.99
C TYR A 64 -16.02 -1.65 -2.05
N ARG A 65 -14.84 -2.02 -2.55
CA ARG A 65 -14.40 -3.43 -2.59
C ARG A 65 -14.11 -3.96 -1.19
N VAL A 66 -13.43 -3.15 -0.37
CA VAL A 66 -13.13 -3.46 1.03
C VAL A 66 -14.43 -3.56 1.87
N LEU A 67 -15.29 -2.54 1.79
CA LEU A 67 -16.49 -2.44 2.63
C LEU A 67 -17.65 -3.32 2.17
N LYS A 68 -17.61 -3.91 0.96
CA LYS A 68 -18.57 -4.92 0.52
C LYS A 68 -18.31 -6.28 1.17
N ARG A 69 -17.08 -6.55 1.61
CA ARG A 69 -16.67 -7.79 2.29
C ARG A 69 -15.88 -7.48 3.56
N PRO A 70 -16.46 -6.75 4.52
CA PRO A 70 -15.72 -6.30 5.71
C PRO A 70 -15.19 -7.47 6.54
N GLN A 71 -15.88 -8.61 6.57
CA GLN A 71 -15.41 -9.80 7.29
C GLN A 71 -14.07 -10.34 6.79
N GLU A 72 -13.79 -10.24 5.49
CA GLU A 72 -12.48 -10.64 4.93
C GLU A 72 -11.33 -9.80 5.52
N PHE A 73 -11.60 -8.54 5.84
CA PHE A 73 -10.57 -7.57 6.21
C PHE A 73 -10.56 -7.18 7.69
N VAL A 74 -11.59 -7.55 8.46
CA VAL A 74 -11.73 -7.21 9.89
C VAL A 74 -11.63 -8.44 10.79
N ASN A 75 -12.16 -9.60 10.38
CA ASN A 75 -12.31 -10.74 11.31
C ASN A 75 -11.03 -11.59 11.48
N LYS A 76 -9.96 -11.27 10.74
CA LYS A 76 -8.70 -12.03 10.76
C LYS A 76 -7.78 -11.66 11.92
N THR A 77 -7.98 -10.49 12.52
CA THR A 77 -7.22 -10.00 13.68
C THR A 77 -8.12 -9.41 14.75
N PRO A 78 -7.68 -9.36 16.02
CA PRO A 78 -8.49 -8.82 17.12
C PRO A 78 -8.90 -7.37 16.90
N GLU A 79 -8.00 -6.56 16.33
CA GLU A 79 -8.24 -5.16 15.99
C GLU A 79 -7.55 -4.82 14.67
N THR A 80 -8.21 -4.02 13.83
CA THR A 80 -7.60 -3.46 12.62
C THR A 80 -7.92 -1.98 12.49
N ILE A 81 -6.88 -1.17 12.26
CA ILE A 81 -7.00 0.25 11.97
C ILE A 81 -7.02 0.46 10.45
N PHE A 82 -8.11 1.02 9.93
CA PHE A 82 -8.26 1.39 8.54
C PHE A 82 -7.93 2.86 8.34
N ILE A 83 -7.05 3.16 7.38
CA ILE A 83 -6.67 4.52 7.01
C ILE A 83 -7.14 4.75 5.57
N PHE A 84 -8.26 5.43 5.42
CA PHE A 84 -8.84 5.77 4.13
C PHE A 84 -8.25 7.07 3.57
N TRP A 85 -7.86 7.07 2.31
CA TRP A 85 -7.31 8.26 1.66
C TRP A 85 -7.92 8.52 0.29
N GLY A 86 -7.96 9.79 -0.10
CA GLY A 86 -8.42 10.22 -1.41
C GLY A 86 -8.58 11.73 -1.46
N PRO A 87 -8.61 12.33 -2.65
CA PRO A 87 -8.84 13.76 -2.78
C PRO A 87 -10.25 14.11 -2.27
N PRO A 88 -10.47 15.32 -1.72
CA PRO A 88 -11.75 15.71 -1.13
C PRO A 88 -12.97 15.49 -2.05
N VAL A 89 -12.79 15.73 -3.35
CA VAL A 89 -13.85 15.53 -4.36
C VAL A 89 -14.28 14.06 -4.54
N LYS A 90 -13.42 13.10 -4.17
CA LYS A 90 -13.71 11.67 -4.17
C LYS A 90 -14.12 11.15 -2.79
N MET A 91 -13.71 11.82 -1.72
CA MET A 91 -14.07 11.51 -0.32
C MET A 91 -15.32 12.28 0.13
N GLN A 92 -16.40 12.15 -0.63
CA GLN A 92 -17.64 12.89 -0.40
C GLN A 92 -18.38 12.43 0.86
N LYS A 93 -19.29 13.28 1.38
CA LYS A 93 -20.10 12.99 2.58
C LYS A 93 -20.82 11.63 2.52
N SER A 94 -21.28 11.20 1.34
CA SER A 94 -21.91 9.89 1.14
C SER A 94 -20.96 8.74 1.44
N LEU A 95 -19.72 8.78 0.92
CA LEU A 95 -18.70 7.77 1.16
C LEU A 95 -18.28 7.73 2.63
N LEU A 96 -18.12 8.90 3.26
CA LEU A 96 -17.80 9.00 4.68
C LEU A 96 -18.89 8.38 5.56
N LYS A 97 -20.17 8.59 5.22
CA LYS A 97 -21.30 7.94 5.91
C LYS A 97 -21.28 6.42 5.79
N ILE A 98 -20.82 5.88 4.65
CA ILE A 98 -20.68 4.43 4.46
C ILE A 98 -19.57 3.90 5.37
N ILE A 99 -18.39 4.54 5.38
CA ILE A 99 -17.28 4.18 6.27
C ILE A 99 -17.74 4.18 7.73
N GLN A 100 -18.42 5.24 8.16
CA GLN A 100 -18.96 5.34 9.52
C GLN A 100 -19.95 4.23 9.85
N ARG A 101 -20.90 3.93 8.95
CA ARG A 101 -21.90 2.87 9.17
C ARG A 101 -21.25 1.49 9.31
N VAL A 102 -20.26 1.19 8.47
CA VAL A 102 -19.53 -0.08 8.57
C VAL A 102 -18.72 -0.12 9.86
N GLY A 103 -17.98 0.94 10.21
CA GLY A 103 -17.25 1.01 11.48
C GLY A 103 -18.15 0.77 12.71
N MET A 104 -19.37 1.33 12.73
CA MET A 104 -20.34 1.06 13.81
C MET A 104 -20.83 -0.39 13.85
N SER A 105 -20.76 -1.13 12.74
CA SER A 105 -21.19 -2.53 12.66
C SER A 105 -20.07 -3.52 12.98
N PHE A 106 -18.82 -3.05 13.02
CA PHE A 106 -17.62 -3.86 13.22
C PHE A 106 -16.77 -3.22 14.33
N PRO A 107 -17.01 -3.53 15.61
CA PRO A 107 -16.34 -2.85 16.73
C PRO A 107 -14.82 -3.03 16.75
N ASN A 108 -14.30 -4.09 16.11
CA ASN A 108 -12.86 -4.35 15.96
C ASN A 108 -12.23 -3.55 14.80
N MET A 109 -13.01 -2.68 14.14
CA MET A 109 -12.58 -1.83 13.05
C MET A 109 -12.54 -0.37 13.50
N THR A 110 -11.33 0.18 13.64
CA THR A 110 -11.14 1.62 13.86
C THR A 110 -10.88 2.29 12.51
N ALA A 111 -11.61 3.35 12.18
CA ALA A 111 -11.53 4.00 10.87
C ALA A 111 -11.05 5.46 10.95
N TYR A 112 -9.97 5.76 10.23
CA TYR A 112 -9.44 7.11 10.01
C TYR A 112 -9.56 7.51 8.55
N VAL A 113 -9.68 8.81 8.31
CA VAL A 113 -9.67 9.40 6.97
C VAL A 113 -8.56 10.45 6.94
N VAL A 114 -7.67 10.35 5.95
CA VAL A 114 -6.60 11.33 5.74
C VAL A 114 -7.23 12.70 5.49
N SER A 115 -6.83 13.70 6.27
CA SER A 115 -7.38 15.05 6.18
C SER A 115 -6.93 15.76 4.88
N PRO A 116 -7.67 16.77 4.39
CA PRO A 116 -7.24 17.54 3.22
C PRO A 116 -5.85 18.17 3.38
N GLY A 117 -5.51 18.65 4.58
CA GLY A 117 -4.19 19.19 4.88
C GLY A 117 -3.08 18.13 4.78
N ARG A 118 -3.32 16.93 5.33
CA ARG A 118 -2.39 15.80 5.20
C ARG A 118 -2.25 15.34 3.76
N MET A 119 -3.35 15.27 2.99
CA MET A 119 -3.29 14.98 1.55
C MET A 119 -2.35 15.93 0.80
N LYS A 120 -2.41 17.24 1.10
CA LYS A 120 -1.48 18.22 0.54
C LYS A 120 -0.02 17.96 0.96
N GLN A 121 0.22 17.58 2.21
CA GLN A 121 1.56 17.25 2.69
C GLN A 121 2.15 16.03 1.96
N PHE A 122 1.36 14.99 1.67
CA PHE A 122 1.83 13.86 0.84
C PHE A 122 2.22 14.31 -0.58
N ASP A 123 1.45 15.23 -1.18
CA ASP A 123 1.74 15.81 -2.50
C ASP A 123 3.01 16.69 -2.48
N ASP A 124 3.15 17.54 -1.46
CA ASP A 124 4.31 18.42 -1.29
C ASP A 124 5.59 17.61 -1.06
N LEU A 125 5.52 16.53 -0.26
CA LEU A 125 6.64 15.62 -0.04
C LEU A 125 7.06 14.93 -1.34
N PHE A 126 6.10 14.41 -2.12
CA PHE A 126 6.42 13.79 -3.41
C PHE A 126 7.11 14.78 -4.35
N ARG A 127 6.62 16.02 -4.39
CA ARG A 127 7.23 17.08 -5.19
C ARG A 127 8.63 17.42 -4.70
N GLY A 128 8.86 17.47 -3.38
CA GLY A 128 10.17 17.73 -2.78
C GLY A 128 11.19 16.65 -3.13
N GLU A 129 10.79 15.38 -3.00
CA GLU A 129 11.67 14.22 -3.26
C GLU A 129 11.98 14.00 -4.75
N THR A 130 11.04 14.34 -5.64
CA THR A 130 11.14 13.97 -7.06
C THR A 130 11.35 15.14 -8.00
N GLY A 131 11.15 16.37 -7.52
CA GLY A 131 11.02 17.57 -8.34
C GLY A 131 9.79 17.56 -9.28
N LYS A 132 8.91 16.54 -9.18
CA LYS A 132 7.74 16.40 -10.06
C LYS A 132 6.49 16.81 -9.33
N ASP A 133 5.75 17.72 -9.95
CA ASP A 133 4.42 18.10 -9.50
C ASP A 133 3.39 17.08 -10.02
N ARG A 134 2.66 16.46 -9.09
CA ARG A 134 1.62 15.47 -9.40
C ARG A 134 0.53 16.06 -10.29
N GLU A 135 0.05 17.26 -10.00
CA GLU A 135 -1.07 17.89 -10.70
C GLU A 135 -0.66 18.31 -12.10
N LYS A 136 0.51 18.94 -12.24
CA LYS A 136 1.06 19.31 -13.57
C LYS A 136 1.32 18.08 -14.43
N SER A 137 1.76 16.98 -13.81
CA SER A 137 2.00 15.71 -14.50
C SER A 137 0.75 14.84 -14.67
N ARG A 138 -0.42 15.32 -14.19
CA ARG A 138 -1.73 14.64 -14.19
C ARG A 138 -1.69 13.21 -13.67
N SER A 139 -0.80 12.95 -12.71
CA SER A 139 -0.64 11.64 -12.09
C SER A 139 -1.37 11.56 -10.74
N TRP A 140 -1.42 10.36 -10.18
CA TRP A 140 -1.88 10.10 -8.83
C TRP A 140 -0.78 9.41 -8.03
N LEU A 141 -0.62 9.77 -6.76
CA LEU A 141 0.22 8.99 -5.84
C LEU A 141 -0.41 7.62 -5.64
N SER A 142 0.40 6.58 -5.57
CA SER A 142 -0.09 5.22 -5.30
C SER A 142 -0.46 5.04 -3.82
N THR A 143 -1.27 4.03 -3.52
CA THR A 143 -1.46 3.59 -2.12
C THR A 143 -0.13 3.20 -1.48
N GLY A 144 0.84 2.70 -2.26
CA GLY A 144 2.20 2.41 -1.80
C GLY A 144 2.90 3.66 -1.27
N TRP A 145 2.78 4.80 -1.96
CA TRP A 145 3.32 6.08 -1.49
C TRP A 145 2.75 6.48 -0.12
N PHE A 146 1.42 6.50 0.02
CA PHE A 146 0.78 6.81 1.29
C PHE A 146 1.21 5.83 2.38
N THR A 147 1.31 4.54 2.06
CA THR A 147 1.70 3.49 3.00
C THR A 147 3.13 3.66 3.48
N MET A 148 4.08 3.95 2.58
CA MET A 148 5.48 4.16 2.93
C MET A 148 5.67 5.39 3.82
N VAL A 149 5.04 6.51 3.47
CA VAL A 149 5.10 7.73 4.29
C VAL A 149 4.47 7.51 5.67
N ILE A 150 3.31 6.85 5.73
CA ILE A 150 2.67 6.51 7.00
C ILE A 150 3.55 5.57 7.83
N ALA A 151 4.18 4.56 7.21
CA ALA A 151 5.04 3.63 7.93
C ALA A 151 6.28 4.31 8.52
N VAL A 152 6.90 5.24 7.80
CA VAL A 152 8.03 6.03 8.32
C VAL A 152 7.62 6.92 9.51
N GLU A 153 6.38 7.42 9.54
CA GLU A 153 5.87 8.17 10.71
C GLU A 153 5.45 7.26 11.88
N LEU A 154 5.02 6.02 11.60
CA LEU A 154 4.48 5.10 12.63
C LEU A 154 5.52 4.17 13.24
N CYS A 155 6.66 3.93 12.57
CA CYS A 155 7.51 2.78 12.86
C CYS A 155 8.99 3.14 12.96
N ASP A 156 9.71 2.55 13.91
CA ASP A 156 11.18 2.72 14.02
C ASP A 156 11.94 1.93 12.94
N ASN A 157 11.41 0.76 12.57
CA ASN A 157 11.96 -0.14 11.57
C ASN A 157 10.86 -0.59 10.61
N VAL A 158 11.16 -0.61 9.31
CA VAL A 158 10.19 -1.04 8.30
C VAL A 158 10.79 -2.13 7.43
N HIS A 159 10.12 -3.26 7.32
CA HIS A 159 10.46 -4.30 6.34
C HIS A 159 9.36 -4.40 5.29
N VAL A 160 9.73 -4.43 4.01
CA VAL A 160 8.78 -4.45 2.88
C VAL A 160 8.91 -5.75 2.11
N TYR A 161 7.83 -6.54 2.08
CA TYR A 161 7.75 -7.79 1.32
C TYR A 161 7.03 -7.58 -0.02
N GLY A 162 7.57 -8.17 -1.09
CA GLY A 162 6.88 -8.23 -2.39
C GLY A 162 7.08 -7.00 -3.27
N MET A 163 8.07 -6.14 -3.00
CA MET A 163 8.29 -4.96 -3.83
C MET A 163 9.52 -5.14 -4.72
N VAL A 164 9.39 -5.03 -6.04
CA VAL A 164 10.56 -5.04 -6.95
C VAL A 164 11.28 -3.68 -6.99
N PRO A 165 12.62 -3.65 -7.13
CA PRO A 165 13.39 -2.40 -7.18
C PRO A 165 13.06 -1.57 -8.44
N PRO A 166 13.36 -0.25 -8.43
CA PRO A 166 12.94 0.66 -9.50
C PRO A 166 13.50 0.30 -10.89
N ASN A 167 14.67 -0.36 -10.96
CA ASN A 167 15.29 -0.81 -12.20
C ASN A 167 14.81 -2.18 -12.70
N TYR A 168 14.06 -2.95 -11.89
CA TYR A 168 13.69 -4.35 -12.18
C TYR A 168 13.17 -4.57 -13.61
N CYS A 169 12.16 -3.79 -14.02
CA CYS A 169 11.54 -3.92 -15.35
C CYS A 169 12.37 -3.38 -16.51
N SER A 170 13.53 -2.79 -16.24
CA SER A 170 14.48 -2.31 -17.24
C SER A 170 15.72 -3.21 -17.35
N ASN A 171 15.86 -4.22 -16.47
CA ASN A 171 17.00 -5.12 -16.45
C ASN A 171 17.08 -5.99 -17.71
N ARG A 172 18.29 -6.43 -18.05
CA ARG A 172 18.57 -7.36 -19.15
C ARG A 172 19.34 -8.58 -18.62
N PRO A 173 18.90 -9.83 -18.94
CA PRO A 173 17.70 -10.18 -19.71
C PRO A 173 16.41 -9.71 -19.01
N GLN A 174 15.32 -9.55 -19.79
CA GLN A 174 14.06 -9.08 -19.21
C GLN A 174 13.58 -10.08 -18.14
N PRO A 175 13.01 -9.59 -17.02
CA PRO A 175 12.46 -10.48 -16.02
C PRO A 175 11.34 -11.36 -16.56
N ARG A 176 11.11 -12.48 -15.87
CA ARG A 176 9.97 -13.36 -16.16
C ARG A 176 8.66 -12.58 -15.99
N ARG A 177 7.69 -12.86 -16.89
CA ARG A 177 6.34 -12.33 -16.77
C ARG A 177 5.68 -12.79 -15.48
N MET A 178 5.10 -11.84 -14.77
CA MET A 178 4.44 -12.07 -13.48
C MET A 178 3.14 -11.26 -13.42
N ALA A 179 2.11 -11.84 -12.82
CA ALA A 179 0.88 -11.11 -12.56
C ALA A 179 1.16 -9.92 -11.61
N TYR A 180 0.45 -8.83 -11.81
CA TYR A 180 0.64 -7.62 -11.00
C TYR A 180 0.24 -7.83 -9.53
N HIS A 181 -0.80 -8.63 -9.27
CA HIS A 181 -1.25 -8.94 -7.92
C HIS A 181 -1.29 -10.44 -7.64
N TYR A 182 -0.90 -10.84 -6.42
CA TYR A 182 -0.91 -12.27 -6.02
C TYR A 182 -2.30 -12.89 -6.06
N TYR A 183 -3.35 -12.08 -5.86
CA TYR A 183 -4.74 -12.51 -5.81
C TYR A 183 -5.49 -12.36 -7.15
N GLU A 184 -4.78 -11.93 -8.21
CA GLU A 184 -5.33 -11.80 -9.56
C GLU A 184 -4.39 -12.49 -10.57
N PRO A 185 -4.30 -13.83 -10.59
CA PRO A 185 -3.35 -14.55 -11.44
C PRO A 185 -3.60 -14.36 -12.95
N LYS A 186 -4.83 -13.97 -13.33
CA LYS A 186 -5.21 -13.59 -14.71
C LYS A 186 -5.16 -12.07 -14.93
N GLY A 187 -4.63 -11.32 -13.98
CA GLY A 187 -4.47 -9.88 -14.03
C GLY A 187 -3.38 -9.44 -15.01
N PRO A 188 -3.15 -8.12 -15.13
CA PRO A 188 -2.14 -7.59 -16.04
C PRO A 188 -0.73 -8.00 -15.59
N ASP A 189 0.20 -8.00 -16.54
CA ASP A 189 1.63 -8.22 -16.26
C ASP A 189 2.22 -7.06 -15.43
N GLU A 190 3.06 -7.38 -14.45
CA GLU A 190 3.66 -6.46 -13.49
C GLU A 190 4.46 -5.36 -14.20
N CYS A 191 5.42 -5.74 -15.04
CA CYS A 191 6.30 -4.77 -15.69
C CYS A 191 5.57 -3.94 -16.75
N THR A 192 4.62 -4.56 -17.45
CA THR A 192 3.74 -3.84 -18.38
C THR A 192 2.93 -2.78 -17.63
N THR A 193 2.36 -3.12 -16.48
CA THR A 193 1.61 -2.20 -15.62
C THR A 193 2.48 -1.03 -15.14
N TYR A 194 3.67 -1.33 -14.62
CA TYR A 194 4.60 -0.30 -14.14
C TYR A 194 5.06 0.64 -15.25
N ILE A 195 5.51 0.11 -16.39
CA ILE A 195 6.01 0.91 -17.51
C ILE A 195 4.88 1.75 -18.11
N HIS A 196 3.68 1.20 -18.27
CA HIS A 196 2.53 1.93 -18.79
C HIS A 196 2.16 3.12 -17.89
N ASN A 197 2.04 2.88 -16.58
CA ASN A 197 1.73 3.94 -15.62
C ASN A 197 2.83 5.01 -15.58
N GLU A 198 4.09 4.58 -15.49
CA GLU A 198 5.24 5.48 -15.39
C GLU A 198 5.36 6.39 -16.62
N ARG A 199 5.02 5.91 -17.82
CA ARG A 199 5.17 6.68 -19.07
C ARG A 199 3.92 7.45 -19.47
N SER A 200 2.76 7.13 -18.90
CA SER A 200 1.52 7.80 -19.28
C SER A 200 1.53 9.30 -18.94
N ARG A 201 0.75 10.03 -19.73
CA ARG A 201 0.47 11.48 -19.61
C ARG A 201 -1.03 11.79 -19.64
N LYS A 202 -1.88 10.77 -19.73
CA LYS A 202 -3.34 10.87 -19.85
C LYS A 202 -4.01 9.79 -19.00
N GLY A 203 -5.14 10.13 -18.37
CA GLY A 203 -5.90 9.20 -17.54
C GLY A 203 -5.40 9.09 -16.10
N ASN A 204 -5.93 8.11 -15.37
CA ASN A 204 -5.57 7.85 -13.97
C ASN A 204 -4.34 6.94 -13.92
N HIS A 205 -3.14 7.53 -13.99
CA HIS A 205 -1.89 6.78 -13.93
C HIS A 205 -1.04 7.19 -12.73
N HIS A 206 -0.16 6.29 -12.32
CA HIS A 206 0.76 6.48 -11.20
C HIS A 206 2.20 6.68 -11.68
N ARG A 207 3.10 7.03 -10.77
CA ARG A 207 4.54 7.11 -11.03
C ARG A 207 5.29 6.07 -10.21
N PHE A 208 4.89 4.80 -10.34
CA PHE A 208 5.37 3.71 -9.49
C PHE A 208 6.90 3.56 -9.47
N ILE A 209 7.57 3.74 -10.62
CA ILE A 209 9.03 3.62 -10.69
C ILE A 209 9.68 4.84 -10.04
N THR A 210 9.12 6.04 -10.24
CA THR A 210 9.58 7.24 -9.56
C THR A 210 9.41 7.14 -8.03
N GLU A 211 8.26 6.68 -7.54
CA GLU A 211 8.01 6.45 -6.11
C GLU A 211 9.02 5.45 -5.53
N LYS A 212 9.28 4.34 -6.22
CA LYS A 212 10.28 3.34 -5.80
C LYS A 212 11.70 3.89 -5.73
N ARG A 213 12.08 4.85 -6.58
CA ARG A 213 13.39 5.52 -6.46
C ARG A 213 13.50 6.32 -5.17
N VAL A 214 12.41 6.96 -4.74
CA VAL A 214 12.36 7.63 -3.44
C VAL A 214 12.48 6.62 -2.32
N PHE A 215 11.74 5.50 -2.38
CA PHE A 215 11.83 4.45 -1.36
C PHE A 215 13.24 3.86 -1.23
N ALA A 216 13.97 3.73 -2.35
CA ALA A 216 15.36 3.30 -2.33
C ALA A 216 16.26 4.32 -1.60
N SER A 217 16.06 5.62 -1.84
CA SER A 217 16.76 6.69 -1.12
C SER A 217 16.45 6.68 0.38
N TRP A 218 15.17 6.45 0.72
CA TRP A 218 14.68 6.37 2.09
C TRP A 218 15.17 5.16 2.87
N ALA A 219 15.60 4.09 2.17
CA ALA A 219 16.01 2.84 2.80
C ALA A 219 17.08 3.02 3.88
N GLY A 220 18.14 3.77 3.56
CA GLY A 220 19.21 4.08 4.51
C GLY A 220 18.86 5.17 5.53
N LEU A 221 17.86 6.02 5.25
CA LEU A 221 17.51 7.15 6.11
C LEU A 221 16.51 6.77 7.22
N TYR A 222 15.60 5.85 6.93
CA TYR A 222 14.49 5.48 7.82
C TYR A 222 14.46 3.99 8.15
N ASN A 223 15.62 3.32 8.06
CA ASN A 223 15.81 1.92 8.38
C ASN A 223 14.76 1.00 7.70
N ILE A 224 14.69 1.12 6.37
CA ILE A 224 13.77 0.33 5.54
C ILE A 224 14.55 -0.77 4.84
N SER A 225 14.10 -2.00 4.99
CA SER A 225 14.61 -3.16 4.27
C SER A 225 13.56 -3.75 3.34
N PHE A 226 14.01 -4.40 2.28
CA PHE A 226 13.15 -4.99 1.25
C PHE A 226 13.53 -6.44 1.04
N SER A 227 12.53 -7.31 0.89
CA SER A 227 12.75 -8.69 0.50
C SER A 227 11.67 -9.22 -0.43
N HIS A 228 12.00 -10.32 -1.11
CA HIS A 228 11.12 -11.01 -2.05
C HIS A 228 10.56 -10.08 -3.14
N PRO A 229 11.44 -9.42 -3.93
CA PRO A 229 12.90 -9.56 -3.96
C PRO A 229 13.66 -8.56 -3.08
N ALA A 230 14.90 -8.89 -2.71
CA ALA A 230 15.79 -7.96 -2.03
C ALA A 230 16.21 -6.80 -2.94
N TRP A 231 16.34 -5.61 -2.36
CA TRP A 231 16.88 -4.44 -3.05
C TRP A 231 18.38 -4.37 -2.76
N ALA A 232 19.18 -4.13 -3.80
CA ALA A 232 20.61 -3.91 -3.68
C ALA A 232 20.92 -2.45 -3.33
#